data_AF-A0A2N0WL24-F1
#
_entry.id   AF-A0A2N0WL24-F1
#
_cell.length_a   1.000
_cell.length_b   1.000
_cell.length_c   1.000
_cell.angle_alpha   90.00
_cell.angle_beta   90.00
_cell.angle_gamma   90.00
#
_symmetry.space_group_name_H-M   'P 1'
#
loop_
_entity.id
_entity.type
_entity.pdbx_description
1 polymer ?
#
loop_
_entity_poly.entity_id
_entity_poly.type
_entity_poly.pdbx_seq_one_letter_code
_entity_poly.pdbx_strand_id
1 'polypeptide(L)'
;MACPFFLSQLGVHTVKVAFVSVKGDSMQPTLEDGDMILVDMSYQQVHKEGVYLLYTEDGLMTKRLKPIKGGIKVVSDNPEYPSWEILASTQEQARVVGKIVWFGRDI
;
A
#
# COMPACT_ATOMS: atom_id res chain seq x y z
N MET A 1 8.56 -5.72 28.91
CA MET A 1 8.26 -6.34 27.60
C MET A 1 7.05 -7.23 27.77
N ALA A 2 5.87 -6.82 27.27
CA ALA A 2 4.69 -7.67 27.31
C ALA A 2 4.76 -8.70 26.17
N CYS A 3 4.57 -9.97 26.50
CA CYS A 3 4.62 -11.09 25.56
C CYS A 3 3.43 -11.00 24.58
N PRO A 4 3.65 -11.08 23.25
CA PRO A 4 2.59 -10.97 22.23
C PRO A 4 1.41 -11.94 22.43
N PHE A 5 1.65 -13.07 23.10
CA PHE A 5 0.65 -14.11 23.38
C PHE A 5 -0.46 -13.66 24.33
N PHE A 6 -0.20 -12.72 25.25
CA PHE A 6 -1.19 -12.27 26.23
C PHE A 6 -2.19 -11.27 25.63
N LEU A 7 -1.78 -10.51 24.61
CA LEU A 7 -2.62 -9.50 23.97
C LEU A 7 -3.72 -10.12 23.09
N SER A 8 -3.46 -11.29 22.49
CA SER A 8 -4.45 -12.00 21.67
C SER A 8 -5.60 -12.59 22.51
N GLN A 9 -5.34 -13.03 23.75
CA GLN A 9 -6.39 -13.50 24.67
C GLN A 9 -7.30 -12.38 25.17
N LEU A 10 -6.85 -11.12 25.10
CA LEU A 10 -7.64 -9.94 25.46
C LEU A 10 -8.45 -9.38 24.27
N GLY A 11 -8.46 -10.05 23.11
CA GLY A 11 -9.11 -9.53 21.91
C GLY A 11 -8.43 -8.29 21.32
N VAL A 12 -7.23 -7.95 21.79
CA VAL A 12 -6.46 -6.81 21.29
C VAL A 12 -5.74 -7.25 20.03
N HIS A 13 -6.44 -7.14 18.91
CA HIS A 13 -5.78 -7.11 17.61
C HIS A 13 -5.00 -5.79 17.55
N THR A 14 -3.68 -5.83 17.60
CA THR A 14 -2.86 -4.64 17.33
C THR A 14 -3.05 -4.27 15.87
N VAL A 15 -4.07 -3.47 15.58
CA VAL A 15 -4.32 -2.92 14.25
C VAL A 15 -3.15 -1.99 13.95
N LYS A 16 -2.23 -2.46 13.09
CA LYS A 16 -1.08 -1.66 12.66
C LYS A 16 -1.54 -0.74 11.53
N VAL A 17 -2.08 0.41 11.91
CA VAL A 17 -2.43 1.46 10.97
C VAL A 17 -1.50 2.65 11.07
N ALA A 18 -1.29 3.35 9.95
CA ALA A 18 -0.52 4.59 9.89
C ALA A 18 -1.21 5.61 8.99
N PHE A 19 -1.13 6.88 9.37
CA PHE A 19 -1.45 7.99 8.48
C PHE A 19 -0.20 8.40 7.68
N VAL A 20 -0.36 8.59 6.39
CA VAL A 20 0.71 9.02 5.47
C VAL A 20 0.17 10.12 4.58
N SER A 21 0.98 11.14 4.31
CA SER A 21 0.64 12.18 3.34
C SER A 21 1.05 11.73 1.94
N VAL A 22 0.14 11.87 0.97
CA VAL A 22 0.37 11.60 -0.44
C VAL A 22 1.15 12.76 -1.06
N LYS A 23 2.14 12.41 -1.88
CA LYS A 23 2.91 13.37 -2.68
C LYS A 23 2.88 13.01 -4.14
N GLY A 24 2.79 14.02 -5.00
CA GLY A 24 2.73 13.91 -6.43
C GLY A 24 1.34 13.55 -6.96
N ASP A 25 1.27 13.35 -8.27
CA ASP A 25 0.03 13.25 -9.05
C ASP A 25 -0.17 11.87 -9.70
N SER A 26 0.74 10.91 -9.45
CA SER A 26 0.71 9.61 -10.14
C SER A 26 -0.54 8.78 -9.84
N MET A 27 -1.28 9.12 -8.79
CA MET A 27 -2.50 8.45 -8.39
C MET A 27 -3.77 9.26 -8.68
N GLN A 28 -3.66 10.39 -9.39
CA GLN A 28 -4.85 11.13 -9.83
C GLN A 28 -5.67 10.29 -10.82
N PRO A 29 -7.02 10.34 -10.76
CA PRO A 29 -7.84 11.19 -9.87
C PRO A 29 -8.15 10.55 -8.51
N THR A 30 -7.66 9.34 -8.22
CA THR A 30 -8.01 8.61 -6.99
C THR A 30 -7.39 9.24 -5.74
N LEU A 31 -6.14 9.66 -5.82
CA LEU A 31 -5.43 10.39 -4.76
C LEU A 31 -4.72 11.59 -5.38
N GLU A 32 -4.82 12.73 -4.70
CA GLU A 32 -4.14 13.97 -5.08
C GLU A 32 -2.98 14.27 -4.14
N ASP A 33 -2.10 15.16 -4.60
CA ASP A 33 -1.02 15.69 -3.77
C ASP A 33 -1.63 16.39 -2.54
N GLY A 34 -1.12 16.08 -1.36
CA GLY A 34 -1.62 16.60 -0.09
C GLY A 34 -2.68 15.73 0.60
N ASP A 35 -3.26 14.72 -0.07
CA ASP A 35 -4.21 13.81 0.58
C ASP A 35 -3.57 13.07 1.77
N MET A 36 -4.35 12.88 2.83
CA MET A 36 -3.98 12.05 3.97
C MET A 36 -4.59 10.67 3.84
N ILE A 37 -3.75 9.63 3.75
CA ILE A 37 -4.18 8.23 3.61
C ILE A 37 -4.03 7.45 4.91
N LEU A 38 -4.97 6.55 5.18
CA LEU A 38 -4.87 5.55 6.23
C LEU A 38 -4.43 4.22 5.62
N VAL A 39 -3.29 3.72 6.08
CA VAL A 39 -2.67 2.48 5.62
C VAL A 39 -2.82 1.40 6.66
N ASP A 40 -3.46 0.29 6.31
CA ASP A 40 -3.50 -0.94 7.11
C ASP A 40 -2.30 -1.83 6.74
N MET A 41 -1.32 -1.87 7.64
CA MET A 41 -0.07 -2.62 7.49
C MET A 41 -0.21 -4.11 7.82
N SER A 42 -1.41 -4.59 8.19
CA SER A 42 -1.68 -6.02 8.31
C SER A 42 -1.84 -6.70 6.94
N TYR A 43 -2.16 -5.92 5.89
CA TYR A 43 -2.32 -6.39 4.51
C TYR A 43 -1.04 -6.23 3.68
N GLN A 44 -0.13 -7.21 3.81
CA GLN A 44 1.16 -7.23 3.07
C GLN A 44 1.13 -8.13 1.82
N GLN A 45 0.02 -8.85 1.60
CA GLN A 45 -0.16 -9.69 0.42
C GLN A 45 -1.30 -9.15 -0.46
N VAL A 46 -1.06 -9.13 -1.77
CA VAL A 46 -2.02 -8.61 -2.76
C VAL A 46 -2.89 -9.75 -3.26
N HIS A 47 -3.99 -10.02 -2.57
CA HIS A 47 -4.96 -11.03 -3.00
C HIS A 47 -6.03 -10.48 -3.94
N LYS A 48 -6.26 -9.17 -3.89
CA LYS A 48 -7.27 -8.47 -4.69
C LYS A 48 -6.71 -7.12 -5.14
N GLU A 49 -7.24 -6.64 -6.26
CA GLU A 49 -6.96 -5.29 -6.74
C GLU A 49 -7.27 -4.26 -5.65
N GLY A 50 -6.41 -3.25 -5.52
CA GLY A 50 -6.58 -2.15 -4.58
C GLY A 50 -5.42 -1.17 -4.63
N VAL A 51 -5.50 -0.13 -3.81
CA VAL A 51 -4.42 0.86 -3.65
C VAL A 51 -3.58 0.47 -2.45
N TYR A 52 -2.26 0.45 -2.63
CA TYR A 52 -1.30 0.00 -1.62
C TYR A 52 -0.15 0.99 -1.51
N LEU A 53 0.47 0.98 -0.33
CA LEU A 53 1.75 1.60 -0.10
C LEU A 53 2.85 0.58 -0.40
N LEU A 54 3.68 0.88 -1.40
CA LEU A 54 4.85 0.11 -1.79
C LEU A 54 6.11 0.77 -1.26
N TYR A 55 7.10 -0.04 -0.91
CA TYR A 55 8.47 0.39 -0.67
C TYR A 55 9.38 -0.25 -1.72
N THR A 56 10.01 0.58 -2.54
CA THR A 56 10.96 0.18 -3.60
C THR A 56 12.33 0.80 -3.30
N GLU A 57 13.31 0.57 -4.17
CA GLU A 57 14.61 1.25 -4.11
C GLU A 57 14.49 2.78 -4.21
N ASP A 58 13.47 3.27 -4.92
CA ASP A 58 13.15 4.70 -5.06
C ASP A 58 12.37 5.28 -3.86
N GLY A 59 12.05 4.43 -2.86
CA GLY A 59 11.36 4.82 -1.64
C GLY A 59 9.89 4.43 -1.59
N LEU A 60 9.10 5.19 -0.84
CA LEU A 60 7.68 4.91 -0.62
C LEU A 60 6.83 5.45 -1.78
N MET A 61 5.97 4.59 -2.33
CA MET A 61 5.11 4.91 -3.46
C MET A 61 3.68 4.44 -3.18
N THR A 62 2.70 5.28 -3.50
CA THR A 62 1.29 4.88 -3.56
C THR A 62 0.98 4.39 -4.96
N LYS A 63 0.54 3.13 -5.11
CA LYS A 63 0.20 2.53 -6.41
C LYS A 63 -1.01 1.62 -6.31
N ARG A 64 -1.72 1.46 -7.43
CA ARG A 64 -2.76 0.44 -7.59
C ARG A 64 -2.11 -0.88 -7.96
N LEU A 65 -2.29 -1.89 -7.11
CA LEU A 65 -1.76 -3.22 -7.33
C LEU A 65 -2.85 -4.15 -7.84
N LYS A 66 -2.54 -4.90 -8.90
CA LYS A 66 -3.41 -5.92 -9.46
C LYS A 66 -2.68 -7.26 -9.44
N PRO A 67 -3.20 -8.30 -8.75
CA PRO A 67 -2.60 -9.62 -8.82
C PRO A 67 -2.71 -10.15 -10.26
N ILE A 68 -1.61 -10.67 -10.79
CA ILE A 68 -1.53 -11.30 -12.11
C ILE A 68 -0.95 -12.70 -11.98
N LYS A 69 -1.00 -13.50 -13.06
CA LYS A 69 -0.36 -14.81 -13.06
C LYS A 69 1.15 -14.65 -12.88
N GLY A 70 1.68 -15.11 -11.75
CA GLY A 70 3.11 -15.10 -11.45
C GLY A 70 3.65 -13.78 -10.88
N GLY A 71 2.78 -12.84 -10.47
CA GLY A 71 3.26 -11.58 -9.91
C GLY A 71 2.16 -10.57 -9.59
N ILE A 72 2.56 -9.31 -9.51
CA ILE A 72 1.71 -8.16 -9.24
C ILE A 72 1.98 -7.12 -10.31
N LYS A 73 0.93 -6.65 -10.99
CA LYS A 73 1.00 -5.48 -11.86
C LYS A 73 0.84 -4.21 -11.02
N VAL A 74 1.78 -3.29 -11.15
CA VAL A 74 1.82 -2.00 -10.47
C VAL A 74 1.34 -0.93 -11.44
N VAL A 75 0.26 -0.25 -11.08
CA VAL A 75 -0.44 0.70 -11.94
C VAL A 75 -0.53 2.04 -11.23
N SER A 76 -0.21 3.09 -11.97
CA SER A 76 -0.55 4.46 -11.62
C SER A 76 -1.96 4.73 -12.13
N ASP A 77 -2.82 5.36 -11.33
CA ASP A 77 -4.16 5.72 -11.80
C ASP A 77 -4.11 6.89 -12.78
N ASN A 78 -3.06 7.71 -12.70
CA ASN A 78 -2.76 8.72 -13.69
C ASN A 78 -2.15 8.04 -14.95
N PRO A 79 -2.81 8.11 -16.12
CA PRO A 79 -2.36 7.45 -17.35
C PRO A 79 -1.02 7.95 -17.91
N GLU A 80 -0.54 9.12 -17.50
CA GLU A 80 0.76 9.66 -17.93
C GLU A 80 1.93 8.82 -17.41
N TYR A 81 1.70 8.03 -16.36
CA TYR A 81 2.70 7.20 -15.72
C TYR A 81 2.58 5.74 -16.18
N PRO A 82 3.66 5.14 -16.73
CA PRO A 82 3.61 3.77 -17.21
C PRO A 82 3.41 2.76 -16.07
N SER A 83 2.69 1.67 -16.36
CA SER A 83 2.59 0.52 -15.46
C SER A 83 3.82 -0.39 -15.58
N TRP A 84 4.16 -1.09 -14.51
CA TRP A 84 5.24 -2.08 -14.46
C TRP A 84 4.82 -3.30 -13.66
N GLU A 85 5.67 -4.34 -13.58
CA GLU A 85 5.33 -5.61 -12.96
C GLU A 85 6.38 -6.04 -11.93
N ILE A 86 5.92 -6.57 -10.80
CA ILE A 86 6.72 -7.29 -9.82
C ILE A 86 6.44 -8.77 -10.04
N LEU A 87 7.42 -9.51 -10.57
CA LEU A 87 7.29 -10.95 -10.75
C LEU A 87 7.67 -11.67 -9.45
N ALA A 88 7.16 -12.88 -9.25
CA ALA A 88 7.51 -13.70 -8.08
C ALA A 88 9.03 -13.94 -7.97
N SER A 89 9.74 -13.97 -9.09
CA SER A 89 11.20 -14.09 -9.15
C SER A 89 11.96 -12.82 -8.76
N THR A 90 11.31 -11.66 -8.78
CA THR A 90 11.93 -10.34 -8.49
C THR A 90 11.30 -9.65 -7.29
N GLN A 91 10.52 -10.38 -6.49
CA GLN A 91 9.74 -9.84 -5.39
C GLN A 91 10.58 -9.15 -4.29
N GLU A 92 11.86 -9.47 -4.19
CA GLU A 92 12.80 -8.84 -3.25
C GLU A 92 13.03 -7.34 -3.54
N GLN A 93 12.75 -6.88 -4.77
CA GLN A 93 12.94 -5.49 -5.20
C GLN A 93 11.83 -4.54 -4.72
N ALA A 94 10.69 -5.07 -4.28
CA ALA A 94 9.54 -4.27 -3.88
C ALA A 94 8.75 -4.92 -2.74
N ARG A 95 8.57 -4.18 -1.66
CA ARG A 95 7.81 -4.62 -0.47
C ARG A 95 6.46 -3.92 -0.39
N VAL A 96 5.39 -4.69 -0.30
CA VAL A 96 4.07 -4.15 0.07
C VAL A 96 4.08 -3.81 1.56
N VAL A 97 3.95 -2.52 1.88
CA VAL A 97 3.94 -2.02 3.25
C VAL A 97 2.57 -2.24 3.89
N GLY A 98 1.51 -1.96 3.13
CA GLY A 98 0.13 -2.08 3.59
C GLY A 98 -0.87 -1.65 2.53
N LYS A 99 -2.14 -1.92 2.80
CA LYS A 99 -3.26 -1.52 1.95
C LYS A 99 -3.78 -0.16 2.38
N ILE A 100 -4.02 0.73 1.44
CA ILE A 100 -4.71 1.99 1.71
C ILE A 100 -6.21 1.70 1.81
N VAL A 101 -6.79 1.99 2.96
CA VAL A 101 -8.20 1.69 3.28
C VAL A 101 -9.08 2.93 3.34
N TRP A 102 -8.48 4.12 3.43
CA TRP A 102 -9.18 5.40 3.47
C TRP A 102 -8.25 6.54 3.05
N PHE A 103 -8.83 7.64 2.56
CA PHE A 103 -8.15 8.91 2.36
C PHE A 103 -9.05 10.09 2.73
N GLY A 104 -8.45 11.22 3.07
CA GLY A 104 -9.12 12.49 3.34
C GLY A 104 -8.34 13.66 2.76
N ARG A 105 -9.07 14.72 2.40
CA ARG A 105 -8.56 15.91 1.72
C ARG A 105 -9.04 17.16 2.44
N ASP A 106 -8.14 18.11 2.64
CA ASP A 106 -8.51 19.44 3.13
C ASP A 106 -9.21 20.25 2.02
N ILE A 107 -10.23 21.03 2.38
CA ILE A 107 -11.04 21.86 1.46
C ILE A 107 -10.65 23.32 1.62
#